data_AF-A0A7Z8YAC2-F1
#
_entry.id   AF-A0A7Z8YAC2-F1
#
_cell.length_a   1.000
_cell.length_b   1.000
_cell.length_c   1.000
_cell.angle_alpha   90.00
_cell.angle_beta   90.00
_cell.angle_gamma   90.00
#
_symmetry.space_group_name_H-M   'P 1'
#
loop_
_entity.id
_entity.type
_entity.pdbx_description
1 polymer ?
#
loop_
_entity_poly.entity_id
_entity_poly.type
_entity_poly.pdbx_seq_one_letter_code
_entity_poly.pdbx_strand_id
1 'polypeptide(L)'
;MARHLNLIHDAAGGAPETSGAPRPAGQYSSAAQAFAQGERPGLSVSDSGKQLQSAFEYRADLTAAHQEEVVHPAQAASEHGVRQPRQPGAWDGRRMSQSYVADYKPFVMVDGEGVRCALYVSGCPFKCPSCYNKAAQNFRYGTPYTPELEARILADCAHSYVAGISFVGGEPMLNTPVLLPLAKAFRERFGNTKTIWCWTGYTYEQLMAEGETPDKQELLSLVDVLVDGPFIKKLFVRELTFRGSKNQRIIDVPATREAGSIRLWRGGDYA
;
A
#
# COMPACT_ATOMS: atom_id res chain seq x y z
N MET A 1 12.16 16.46 -50.75
CA MET A 1 10.68 16.54 -50.70
C MET A 1 10.31 16.61 -49.21
N ALA A 2 10.19 17.77 -48.54
CA ALA A 2 9.21 18.85 -48.73
C ALA A 2 7.80 18.24 -48.87
N ARG A 3 6.81 18.41 -47.97
CA ARG A 3 6.31 19.58 -47.23
C ARG A 3 5.35 19.09 -46.12
N HIS A 4 5.45 19.64 -44.90
CA HIS A 4 4.49 20.57 -44.27
C HIS A 4 3.04 20.10 -44.08
N LEU A 5 2.59 20.11 -42.83
CA LEU A 5 1.70 21.18 -42.33
C LEU A 5 1.77 21.28 -40.81
N ASN A 6 2.26 22.43 -40.36
CA ASN A 6 2.13 23.00 -39.01
C ASN A 6 0.97 24.01 -39.04
N LEU A 7 0.66 24.52 -37.84
CA LEU A 7 -0.10 25.74 -37.48
C LEU A 7 -1.57 25.43 -37.11
N ILE A 8 -2.08 25.91 -35.97
CA ILE A 8 -2.23 27.34 -35.65
C ILE A 8 -2.39 27.60 -34.11
N HIS A 9 -1.64 28.63 -33.67
CA HIS A 9 -1.80 29.67 -32.62
C HIS A 9 -2.05 29.41 -31.11
N ASP A 10 -1.03 29.80 -30.33
CA ASP A 10 -0.99 30.92 -29.36
C ASP A 10 -2.29 31.36 -28.65
N ALA A 11 -2.26 31.29 -27.32
CA ALA A 11 -2.79 32.34 -26.46
C ALA A 11 -1.99 32.37 -25.14
N ALA A 12 -0.97 33.23 -25.10
CA ALA A 12 -0.38 33.73 -23.86
C ALA A 12 -1.35 34.76 -23.25
N GLY A 13 -1.75 34.55 -22.00
CA GLY A 13 -2.45 35.53 -21.17
C GLY A 13 -1.78 35.53 -19.80
N GLY A 14 -1.03 36.58 -19.50
CA GLY A 14 -0.19 36.71 -18.32
C GLY A 14 -0.97 36.73 -17.00
N ALA A 15 -0.40 36.07 -15.99
CA ALA A 15 -0.75 36.29 -14.59
C ALA A 15 0.20 37.36 -14.01
N PRO A 16 -0.30 38.31 -13.20
CA PRO A 16 0.51 39.41 -12.70
C PRO A 16 1.50 38.94 -11.63
N GLU A 17 2.74 39.38 -11.75
CA GLU A 17 3.73 39.36 -10.68
C GLU A 17 3.25 40.26 -9.53
N THR A 18 3.01 39.69 -8.36
CA THR A 18 2.94 40.46 -7.10
C THR A 18 4.16 40.15 -6.28
N SER A 19 5.14 41.06 -6.32
CA SER A 19 6.23 41.15 -5.37
C SER A 19 5.68 41.48 -3.98
N GLY A 20 5.63 40.49 -3.08
CA GLY A 20 5.28 40.67 -1.68
C GLY A 20 6.53 40.71 -0.80
N ALA A 21 6.96 41.90 -0.41
CA ALA A 21 7.97 42.10 0.64
C ALA A 21 7.52 41.47 1.99
N PRO A 22 8.43 41.04 2.86
CA PRO A 22 8.07 40.44 4.15
C PRO A 22 7.37 41.47 5.06
N ARG A 23 6.28 41.06 5.70
CA ARG A 23 5.55 41.88 6.69
C ARG A 23 6.40 42.12 7.95
N PRO A 24 6.35 43.32 8.55
CA PRO A 24 7.07 43.61 9.79
C PRO A 24 6.48 42.84 10.97
N ALA A 25 7.36 42.43 11.89
CA ALA A 25 7.04 41.72 13.11
C ALA A 25 6.15 42.58 14.02
N GLY A 26 4.88 42.19 14.21
CA GLY A 26 3.99 42.94 15.08
C GLY A 26 2.56 42.47 15.21
N GLN A 27 2.18 41.26 14.77
CA GLN A 27 0.84 40.71 14.98
C GLN A 27 0.88 39.19 15.09
N TYR A 28 1.28 38.67 16.25
CA TYR A 28 0.96 37.30 16.64
C TYR A 28 -0.17 37.34 17.68
N SER A 29 -1.11 36.41 17.56
CA SER A 29 -2.21 36.26 18.53
C SER A 29 -1.67 35.93 19.92
N SER A 30 -2.43 36.29 20.95
CA SER A 30 -2.05 36.19 22.37
C SER A 30 -1.58 34.81 22.84
N ALA A 31 -1.91 33.74 22.11
CA ALA A 31 -1.45 32.38 22.40
C ALA A 31 0.04 32.17 22.13
N ALA A 32 0.64 32.90 21.18
CA ALA A 32 2.06 32.77 20.83
C ALA A 32 3.00 33.48 21.81
N GLN A 33 2.51 34.46 22.58
CA GLN A 33 3.32 35.17 23.58
C GLN A 33 3.51 34.39 24.89
N ALA A 34 2.60 33.47 25.22
CA ALA A 34 2.69 32.66 26.45
C ALA A 34 3.84 31.64 26.42
N PHE A 35 4.20 31.11 25.26
CA PHE A 35 5.30 30.14 25.14
C PHE A 35 6.69 30.75 25.33
N ALA A 36 6.85 32.05 25.11
CA ALA A 36 8.13 32.74 25.22
C ALA A 36 8.51 33.13 26.67
N GLN A 37 7.59 33.01 27.63
CA GLN A 37 7.78 33.48 29.01
C GLN A 37 7.95 32.35 30.04
N GLY A 38 7.97 31.08 29.64
CA GLY A 38 8.35 29.98 30.53
C GLY A 38 7.35 29.66 31.65
N GLU A 39 6.14 30.22 31.62
CA GLU A 39 5.08 29.87 32.58
C GLU A 39 4.32 28.64 32.09
N ARG A 40 4.49 27.49 32.76
CA ARG A 40 3.64 26.31 32.56
C ARG A 40 2.39 26.43 33.43
N PRO A 41 1.17 26.39 32.87
CA PRO A 41 -0.02 26.21 33.68
C PRO A 41 0.02 24.81 34.30
N GLY A 42 -0.20 24.71 35.61
CA GLY A 42 -0.31 23.43 36.30
C GLY A 42 -1.51 22.64 35.80
N LEU A 43 -1.26 21.61 35.00
CA LEU A 43 -2.24 20.58 34.68
C LEU A 43 -2.44 19.71 35.91
N SER A 44 -3.64 19.74 36.48
CA SER A 44 -4.03 18.84 37.57
C SER A 44 -4.12 17.41 37.05
N VAL A 45 -3.69 16.46 37.87
CA VAL A 45 -3.53 15.02 37.54
C VAL A 45 -4.87 14.33 37.22
N SER A 46 -6.02 15.00 37.39
CA SER A 46 -7.35 14.44 37.09
C SER A 46 -7.79 14.57 35.63
N ASP A 47 -7.21 15.48 34.83
CA ASP A 47 -7.64 15.71 33.44
C ASP A 47 -6.93 14.79 32.43
N SER A 48 -5.75 14.28 32.77
CA SER A 48 -4.97 13.36 31.92
C SER A 48 -5.62 11.99 31.77
N GLY A 49 -6.35 11.52 32.79
CA GLY A 49 -7.04 10.22 32.76
C GLY A 49 -8.22 10.19 31.78
N LYS A 50 -8.98 11.29 31.70
CA LYS A 50 -10.13 11.41 30.78
C LYS A 50 -9.70 11.63 29.33
N GLN A 51 -8.63 12.40 29.10
CA GLN A 51 -8.06 12.57 27.76
C GLN A 51 -7.42 11.30 27.21
N LEU A 52 -6.80 10.47 28.07
CA LEU A 52 -6.27 9.18 27.66
C LEU A 52 -7.39 8.18 27.38
N GLN A 53 -8.43 8.11 28.22
CA GLN A 53 -9.62 7.29 27.94
C GLN A 53 -10.32 7.71 26.66
N SER A 54 -10.54 9.01 26.43
CA SER A 54 -11.17 9.49 25.20
C SER A 54 -10.32 9.24 23.96
N ALA A 55 -8.98 9.30 24.06
CA ALA A 55 -8.09 8.95 22.95
C ALA A 55 -8.04 7.44 22.66
N PHE A 56 -8.22 6.60 23.70
CA PHE A 56 -8.35 5.15 23.56
C PHE A 56 -9.72 4.76 22.96
N GLU A 57 -10.80 5.37 23.42
CA GLU A 57 -12.16 5.18 22.89
C GLU A 57 -12.27 5.71 21.45
N TYR A 58 -11.72 6.89 21.16
CA TYR A 58 -11.66 7.44 19.79
C TYR A 58 -10.84 6.56 18.83
N ARG A 59 -9.74 5.94 19.30
CA ARG A 59 -8.96 4.98 18.51
C ARG A 59 -9.69 3.64 18.31
N ALA A 60 -10.48 3.20 19.27
CA ALA A 60 -11.31 2.00 19.14
C ALA A 60 -12.47 2.23 18.13
N ASP A 61 -13.07 3.42 18.14
CA ASP A 61 -14.14 3.79 17.21
C ASP A 61 -13.66 3.90 15.76
N LEU A 62 -12.44 4.41 15.52
CA LEU A 62 -11.83 4.42 14.18
C LEU A 62 -11.59 3.00 13.64
N THR A 63 -11.22 2.05 14.50
CA THR A 63 -11.10 0.64 14.08
C THR A 63 -12.44 -0.01 13.77
N ALA A 64 -13.52 0.35 14.47
CA ALA A 64 -14.86 -0.17 14.20
C ALA A 64 -15.46 0.42 12.92
N ALA A 65 -15.34 1.73 12.69
CA ALA A 65 -15.86 2.39 11.49
C ALA A 65 -15.17 1.92 10.19
N HIS A 66 -13.90 1.50 10.24
CA HIS A 66 -13.21 0.92 9.09
C HIS A 66 -13.54 -0.55 8.82
N GLN A 67 -14.15 -1.27 9.77
CA GLN A 67 -14.57 -2.65 9.55
C GLN A 67 -15.86 -2.77 8.72
N GLU A 68 -16.70 -1.73 8.69
CA GLU A 68 -18.02 -1.78 8.04
C GLU A 68 -17.99 -1.85 6.50
N GLU A 69 -16.87 -1.49 5.85
CA GLU A 69 -16.74 -1.56 4.38
C GLU A 69 -15.95 -2.79 3.88
N VAL A 70 -15.53 -3.71 4.77
CA VAL A 70 -14.81 -4.93 4.36
C VAL A 70 -15.76 -5.86 3.61
N VAL A 71 -15.44 -6.13 2.34
CA VAL A 71 -16.23 -7.05 1.52
C VAL A 71 -15.73 -8.48 1.71
N HIS A 72 -16.60 -9.32 2.27
CA HIS A 72 -16.29 -10.73 2.47
C HIS A 72 -16.11 -11.45 1.11
N PRO A 73 -15.22 -12.46 0.99
CA PRO A 73 -14.97 -13.17 -0.26
C PRO A 73 -16.25 -13.67 -0.97
N ALA A 74 -17.19 -14.23 -0.21
CA ALA A 74 -18.47 -14.69 -0.76
C ALA A 74 -19.23 -13.55 -1.48
N GLN A 75 -19.27 -12.37 -0.87
CA GLN A 75 -19.90 -11.16 -1.43
C GLN A 75 -19.12 -10.65 -2.64
N ALA A 76 -17.78 -10.65 -2.59
CA ALA A 76 -16.94 -10.30 -3.74
C ALA A 76 -17.26 -11.18 -4.98
N ALA A 77 -17.55 -12.46 -4.76
CA ALA A 77 -17.94 -13.37 -5.83
C ALA A 77 -19.37 -13.15 -6.33
N SER A 78 -20.36 -13.15 -5.44
CA SER A 78 -21.78 -13.10 -5.82
C SER A 78 -22.22 -11.73 -6.34
N GLU A 79 -21.75 -10.64 -5.75
CA GLU A 79 -22.27 -9.29 -6.01
C GLU A 79 -21.36 -8.43 -6.92
N HIS A 80 -20.08 -8.80 -7.00
CA HIS A 80 -19.06 -8.04 -7.71
C HIS A 80 -18.34 -8.82 -8.82
N GLY A 81 -18.65 -10.11 -9.00
CA GLY A 81 -18.10 -10.92 -10.09
C GLY A 81 -16.59 -11.15 -9.98
N VAL A 82 -16.02 -11.02 -8.78
CA VAL A 82 -14.61 -11.32 -8.52
C VAL A 82 -14.48 -12.81 -8.21
N ARG A 83 -13.60 -13.52 -8.92
CA ARG A 83 -13.35 -14.94 -8.62
C ARG A 83 -12.67 -15.06 -7.26
N GLN A 84 -13.01 -16.10 -6.52
CA GLN A 84 -12.44 -16.40 -5.20
C GLN A 84 -12.00 -17.87 -5.15
N PRO A 85 -10.99 -18.21 -4.34
CA PRO A 85 -10.66 -19.60 -4.08
C PRO A 85 -11.85 -20.29 -3.38
N ARG A 86 -12.14 -21.54 -3.75
CA ARG A 86 -13.28 -22.29 -3.19
C ARG A 86 -13.08 -22.67 -1.73
N GLN A 87 -11.84 -22.78 -1.29
CA GLN A 87 -11.41 -23.11 0.07
C GLN A 87 -9.96 -22.63 0.26
N PRO A 88 -9.47 -22.46 1.49
CA PRO A 88 -8.06 -22.16 1.77
C PRO A 88 -7.13 -23.13 1.03
N GLY A 89 -6.04 -22.61 0.48
CA GLY A 89 -5.03 -23.41 -0.23
C GLY A 89 -5.44 -23.90 -1.63
N ALA A 90 -6.67 -23.66 -2.08
CA ALA A 90 -7.14 -24.10 -3.40
C ALA A 90 -6.35 -23.49 -4.56
N TRP A 91 -5.82 -22.27 -4.38
CA TRP A 91 -4.91 -21.62 -5.31
C TRP A 91 -3.50 -21.71 -4.73
N ASP A 92 -2.68 -22.60 -5.27
CA ASP A 92 -1.31 -22.85 -4.81
C ASP A 92 -0.32 -22.16 -5.75
N GLY A 93 0.40 -21.16 -5.25
CA GLY A 93 1.38 -20.38 -6.03
C GLY A 93 2.50 -21.24 -6.59
N ARG A 94 2.88 -22.32 -5.89
CA ARG A 94 3.92 -23.27 -6.34
C ARG A 94 3.51 -24.07 -7.58
N ARG A 95 2.21 -24.15 -7.85
CA ARG A 95 1.65 -24.81 -9.04
C ARG A 95 1.21 -23.82 -10.11
N MET A 96 0.74 -22.64 -9.70
CA MET A 96 0.13 -21.66 -10.59
C MET A 96 1.15 -20.66 -11.16
N SER A 97 2.13 -20.22 -10.36
CA SER A 97 3.15 -19.28 -10.83
C SER A 97 3.89 -19.86 -12.03
N GLN A 98 4.27 -18.99 -12.95
CA GLN A 98 5.12 -19.34 -14.09
C GLN A 98 6.47 -18.62 -14.02
N SER A 99 6.76 -17.95 -12.90
CA SER A 99 7.96 -17.13 -12.71
C SER A 99 8.14 -16.02 -13.75
N TYR A 100 7.04 -15.34 -14.09
CA TYR A 100 7.05 -14.15 -14.94
C TYR A 100 6.70 -12.91 -14.11
N VAL A 101 7.23 -11.77 -14.52
CA VAL A 101 6.90 -10.45 -14.00
C VAL A 101 6.39 -9.59 -15.15
N ALA A 102 5.33 -8.85 -14.90
CA ALA A 102 4.72 -7.94 -15.85
C ALA A 102 5.63 -6.74 -16.11
N ASP A 103 6.25 -6.21 -15.05
CA ASP A 103 7.13 -5.04 -15.12
C ASP A 103 7.98 -4.92 -13.84
N TYR A 104 9.05 -4.14 -13.93
CA TYR A 104 9.81 -3.68 -12.77
C TYR A 104 10.05 -2.17 -12.88
N LYS A 105 9.64 -1.43 -11.86
CA LYS A 105 9.73 0.03 -11.83
C LYS A 105 10.54 0.48 -10.61
N PRO A 106 11.78 0.97 -10.80
CA PRO A 106 12.53 1.56 -9.71
C PRO A 106 12.05 2.99 -9.42
N PHE A 107 12.24 3.43 -8.17
CA PHE A 107 12.07 4.81 -7.72
C PHE A 107 10.68 5.44 -7.93
N VAL A 108 9.62 4.66 -7.70
CA VAL A 108 8.23 5.12 -7.76
C VAL A 108 7.73 5.60 -6.41
N MET A 109 6.73 6.49 -6.41
CA MET A 109 6.11 7.06 -5.18
C MET A 109 4.62 6.71 -5.04
N VAL A 110 4.06 6.00 -6.03
CA VAL A 110 2.62 5.66 -6.09
C VAL A 110 2.31 4.29 -5.49
N ASP A 111 3.32 3.43 -5.38
CA ASP A 111 3.18 2.05 -4.92
C ASP A 111 3.57 1.92 -3.44
N GLY A 112 3.10 2.83 -2.59
CA GLY A 112 3.34 2.84 -1.15
C GLY A 112 4.14 4.04 -0.67
N GLU A 113 4.32 4.16 0.64
CA GLU A 113 4.97 5.32 1.26
C GLU A 113 6.47 5.39 0.95
N GLY A 114 6.92 6.60 0.57
CA GLY A 114 8.31 6.92 0.23
C GLY A 114 8.67 6.59 -1.22
N VAL A 115 9.95 6.74 -1.57
CA VAL A 115 10.47 6.27 -2.88
C VAL A 115 10.70 4.77 -2.79
N ARG A 116 10.14 4.00 -3.72
CA ARG A 116 10.13 2.54 -3.65
C ARG A 116 10.55 1.89 -4.97
N CYS A 117 11.06 0.67 -4.87
CA CYS A 117 11.14 -0.23 -6.00
C CYS A 117 9.85 -1.04 -6.07
N ALA A 118 9.18 -1.10 -7.22
CA ALA A 118 7.94 -1.85 -7.39
C ALA A 118 8.12 -3.00 -8.38
N LEU A 119 7.85 -4.22 -7.92
CA LEU A 119 7.85 -5.43 -8.75
C LEU A 119 6.41 -5.83 -9.07
N TYR A 120 6.05 -5.78 -10.35
CA TYR A 120 4.73 -6.17 -10.84
C TYR A 120 4.80 -7.63 -11.28
N VAL A 121 4.25 -8.55 -10.49
CA VAL A 121 4.25 -9.99 -10.85
C VAL A 121 3.16 -10.32 -11.86
N SER A 122 3.29 -11.46 -12.55
CA SER A 122 2.30 -11.95 -13.51
C SER A 122 1.47 -13.11 -12.96
N GLY A 123 0.22 -13.19 -13.41
CA GLY A 123 -0.76 -14.19 -13.01
C GLY A 123 -1.69 -13.69 -11.91
N CYS A 124 -2.99 -13.67 -12.19
CA CYS A 124 -4.02 -13.34 -11.21
C CYS A 124 -5.35 -14.03 -11.55
N PRO A 125 -5.81 -14.99 -10.73
CA PRO A 125 -7.06 -15.70 -10.96
C PRO A 125 -8.30 -14.95 -10.46
N PHE A 126 -8.16 -13.87 -9.66
CA PHE A 126 -9.30 -13.08 -9.14
C PHE A 126 -10.15 -12.45 -10.26
N LYS A 127 -9.52 -12.09 -11.39
CA LYS A 127 -10.22 -11.54 -12.58
C LYS A 127 -11.19 -10.39 -12.25
N CYS A 128 -10.82 -9.49 -11.32
CA CYS A 128 -11.69 -8.39 -10.90
C CYS A 128 -12.21 -7.61 -12.11
N PRO A 129 -13.52 -7.30 -12.19
CA PRO A 129 -14.04 -6.45 -13.25
C PRO A 129 -13.37 -5.07 -13.24
N SER A 130 -12.97 -4.59 -14.42
CA SER A 130 -12.23 -3.33 -14.58
C SER A 130 -10.89 -3.26 -13.83
N CYS A 131 -10.22 -4.40 -13.62
CA CYS A 131 -8.87 -4.45 -13.07
C CYS A 131 -7.90 -3.57 -13.87
N TYR A 132 -7.18 -2.68 -13.18
CA TYR A 132 -6.16 -1.82 -13.78
C TYR A 132 -5.04 -2.64 -14.45
N ASN A 133 -4.57 -3.69 -13.78
CA ASN A 133 -3.52 -4.58 -14.27
C ASN A 133 -4.07 -5.78 -15.07
N LYS A 134 -5.06 -5.56 -15.95
CA LYS A 134 -5.76 -6.64 -16.67
C LYS A 134 -4.80 -7.55 -17.45
N ALA A 135 -3.76 -7.00 -18.05
CA ALA A 135 -2.75 -7.76 -18.80
C ALA A 135 -1.95 -8.72 -17.89
N ALA A 136 -1.55 -8.25 -16.70
CA ALA A 136 -0.83 -9.04 -15.69
C ALA A 136 -1.67 -10.17 -15.09
N GLN A 137 -2.97 -10.27 -15.40
CA GLN A 137 -3.76 -11.45 -15.03
C GLN A 137 -3.38 -12.72 -15.83
N ASN A 138 -2.63 -12.58 -16.93
CA ASN A 138 -2.02 -13.70 -17.63
C ASN A 138 -0.71 -14.08 -16.93
N PHE A 139 -0.58 -15.37 -16.58
CA PHE A 139 0.58 -15.91 -15.85
C PHE A 139 1.91 -15.80 -16.63
N ARG A 140 1.88 -15.59 -17.94
CA ARG A 140 3.08 -15.41 -18.79
C ARG A 140 3.19 -14.03 -19.42
N TYR A 141 2.51 -13.03 -18.84
CA TYR A 141 2.66 -11.65 -19.30
C TYR A 141 4.01 -11.06 -18.87
N GLY A 142 4.58 -10.16 -19.67
CA GLY A 142 5.87 -9.54 -19.41
C GLY A 142 7.05 -10.47 -19.70
N THR A 143 8.01 -10.54 -18.78
CA THR A 143 9.28 -11.27 -18.96
C THR A 143 9.50 -12.29 -17.83
N PRO A 144 10.28 -13.35 -18.06
CA PRO A 144 10.74 -14.23 -16.98
C PRO A 144 11.45 -13.43 -15.87
N TYR A 145 11.26 -13.85 -14.63
CA TYR A 145 12.06 -13.40 -13.50
C TYR A 145 13.44 -14.08 -13.54
N THR A 146 14.50 -13.30 -13.40
CA THR A 146 15.88 -13.81 -13.51
C THR A 146 16.75 -13.36 -12.33
N PRO A 147 17.85 -14.07 -12.04
CA PRO A 147 18.81 -13.65 -11.02
C PRO A 147 19.39 -12.25 -11.26
N GLU A 148 19.57 -11.84 -12.52
CA GLU A 148 20.06 -10.50 -12.89
C GLU A 148 19.04 -9.43 -12.52
N LEU A 149 17.74 -9.71 -12.73
CA LEU A 149 16.67 -8.83 -12.30
C LEU A 149 16.63 -8.71 -10.77
N GLU A 150 16.75 -9.82 -10.05
CA GLU A 150 16.82 -9.84 -8.58
C GLU A 150 17.99 -9.00 -8.06
N ALA A 151 19.18 -9.19 -8.62
CA ALA A 151 20.38 -8.44 -8.25
C ALA A 151 20.19 -6.93 -8.50
N ARG A 152 19.58 -6.55 -9.63
CA ARG A 152 19.24 -5.15 -9.93
C ARG A 152 18.27 -4.58 -8.90
N ILE A 153 17.18 -5.30 -8.58
CA ILE A 153 16.19 -4.87 -7.58
C ILE A 153 16.86 -4.59 -6.23
N LEU A 154 17.71 -5.49 -5.76
CA LEU A 154 18.41 -5.34 -4.49
C LEU A 154 19.44 -4.21 -4.52
N ALA A 155 20.12 -3.98 -5.65
CA ALA A 155 21.03 -2.85 -5.82
C ALA A 155 20.27 -1.51 -5.76
N ASP A 156 19.16 -1.39 -6.49
CA ASP A 156 18.33 -0.19 -6.51
C ASP A 156 17.71 0.08 -5.13
N CYS A 157 17.30 -0.97 -4.39
CA CYS A 157 16.79 -0.84 -3.02
C CYS A 157 17.86 -0.35 -2.02
N ALA A 158 19.14 -0.51 -2.31
CA ALA A 158 20.23 -0.11 -1.43
C ALA A 158 20.47 1.40 -1.39
N HIS A 159 19.91 2.17 -2.34
CA HIS A 159 19.98 3.63 -2.28
C HIS A 159 19.36 4.16 -0.98
N SER A 160 20.02 5.16 -0.36
CA SER A 160 19.63 5.69 0.94
C SER A 160 18.25 6.35 0.94
N TYR A 161 17.83 6.91 -0.20
CA TYR A 161 16.52 7.55 -0.37
C TYR A 161 15.39 6.55 -0.65
N VAL A 162 15.68 5.26 -0.88
CA VAL A 162 14.65 4.24 -1.11
C VAL A 162 14.12 3.72 0.22
N ALA A 163 12.83 3.88 0.45
CA ALA A 163 12.12 3.44 1.65
C ALA A 163 11.90 1.91 1.67
N GLY A 164 11.89 1.26 0.51
CA GLY A 164 11.81 -0.19 0.41
C GLY A 164 11.25 -0.69 -0.91
N ILE A 165 10.62 -1.87 -0.86
CA ILE A 165 10.09 -2.58 -2.03
C ILE A 165 8.58 -2.82 -1.92
N SER A 166 7.92 -2.89 -3.05
CA SER A 166 6.49 -3.12 -3.18
C SER A 166 6.21 -4.28 -4.14
N PHE A 167 5.42 -5.25 -3.69
CA PHE A 167 4.94 -6.37 -4.49
C PHE A 167 3.52 -6.08 -4.96
N VAL A 168 3.36 -5.92 -6.28
CA VAL A 168 2.12 -5.49 -6.95
C VAL A 168 1.91 -6.27 -8.25
N GLY A 169 0.96 -5.83 -9.09
CA GLY A 169 0.75 -6.38 -10.44
C GLY A 169 -0.43 -7.33 -10.52
N GLY A 170 -0.15 -8.62 -10.76
CA GLY A 170 -1.10 -9.72 -10.77
C GLY A 170 -1.55 -10.09 -9.36
N GLU A 171 -1.14 -11.25 -8.86
CA GLU A 171 -1.38 -11.68 -7.49
C GLU A 171 -0.05 -12.09 -6.82
N PRO A 172 0.57 -11.19 -6.02
CA PRO A 172 1.77 -11.47 -5.24
C PRO A 172 1.70 -12.73 -4.39
N MET A 173 0.58 -13.00 -3.71
CA MET A 173 0.44 -14.19 -2.86
C MET A 173 0.36 -15.51 -3.64
N LEU A 174 0.29 -15.46 -4.99
CA LEU A 174 0.43 -16.64 -5.86
C LEU A 174 1.77 -16.67 -6.59
N ASN A 175 2.63 -15.69 -6.37
CA ASN A 175 3.98 -15.62 -6.92
C ASN A 175 5.06 -15.83 -5.84
N THR A 176 4.71 -16.57 -4.78
CA THR A 176 5.63 -16.99 -3.73
C THR A 176 6.92 -17.65 -4.24
N PRO A 177 6.96 -18.44 -5.35
CA PRO A 177 8.25 -18.97 -5.85
C PRO A 177 9.22 -17.89 -6.33
N VAL A 178 8.72 -16.72 -6.71
CA VAL A 178 9.52 -15.54 -7.09
C VAL A 178 9.79 -14.64 -5.88
N LEU A 179 8.75 -14.37 -5.09
CA LEU A 179 8.80 -13.33 -4.07
C LEU A 179 9.43 -13.79 -2.75
N LEU A 180 9.35 -15.07 -2.39
CA LEU A 180 9.94 -15.56 -1.14
C LEU A 180 11.48 -15.44 -1.14
N PRO A 181 12.22 -15.92 -2.17
CA PRO A 181 13.67 -15.73 -2.23
C PRO A 181 14.06 -14.26 -2.18
N LEU A 182 13.39 -13.41 -2.98
CA LEU A 182 13.63 -11.98 -3.01
C LEU A 182 13.37 -11.31 -1.65
N ALA A 183 12.26 -11.62 -0.98
CA ALA A 183 11.93 -11.05 0.32
C ALA A 183 12.94 -11.48 1.39
N LYS A 184 13.40 -12.73 1.37
CA LYS A 184 14.45 -13.22 2.27
C LYS A 184 15.77 -12.50 2.04
N ALA A 185 16.21 -12.39 0.79
CA ALA A 185 17.43 -11.65 0.43
C ALA A 185 17.33 -10.17 0.81
N PHE A 186 16.15 -9.56 0.64
CA PHE A 186 15.88 -8.19 1.08
C PHE A 186 16.03 -8.04 2.60
N ARG A 187 15.44 -8.95 3.38
CA ARG A 187 15.56 -8.94 4.85
C ARG A 187 16.98 -9.22 5.31
N GLU A 188 17.70 -10.12 4.66
CA GLU A 188 19.11 -10.38 4.96
C GLU A 188 19.96 -9.12 4.75
N ARG A 189 19.72 -8.39 3.66
CA ARG A 189 20.52 -7.22 3.28
C ARG A 189 20.16 -5.94 4.05
N PHE A 190 18.87 -5.75 4.37
CA PHE A 190 18.37 -4.47 4.91
C PHE A 190 17.72 -4.59 6.30
N GLY A 191 17.52 -5.80 6.81
CA GLY A 191 16.78 -6.06 8.05
C GLY A 191 15.40 -5.41 8.03
N ASN A 192 15.12 -4.62 9.06
CA ASN A 192 13.88 -3.85 9.20
C ASN A 192 14.09 -2.34 8.96
N THR A 193 15.22 -1.94 8.39
CA THR A 193 15.49 -0.51 8.09
C THR A 193 14.72 -0.01 6.87
N LYS A 194 14.22 -0.92 6.04
CA LYS A 194 13.40 -0.66 4.85
C LYS A 194 12.19 -1.57 4.87
N THR A 195 11.08 -1.11 4.30
CA THR A 195 9.81 -1.83 4.38
C THR A 195 9.51 -2.67 3.14
N ILE A 196 8.75 -3.76 3.31
CA ILE A 196 8.12 -4.54 2.25
C ILE A 196 6.62 -4.28 2.28
N TRP A 197 6.08 -3.75 1.18
CA TRP A 197 4.64 -3.60 0.96
C TRP A 197 4.14 -4.68 0.00
N CYS A 198 2.92 -5.17 0.20
CA CYS A 198 2.33 -6.20 -0.65
C CYS A 198 0.85 -5.92 -0.90
N TRP A 199 0.43 -5.90 -2.16
CA TRP A 199 -0.97 -5.82 -2.55
C TRP A 199 -1.49 -7.21 -2.88
N THR A 200 -2.71 -7.53 -2.46
CA THR A 200 -3.29 -8.84 -2.73
C THR A 200 -4.80 -8.77 -2.85
N GLY A 201 -5.38 -9.64 -3.68
CA GLY A 201 -6.83 -9.83 -3.74
C GLY A 201 -7.39 -10.66 -2.59
N TYR A 202 -6.53 -11.31 -1.80
CA TYR A 202 -6.91 -12.03 -0.59
C TYR A 202 -7.17 -11.05 0.56
N THR A 203 -8.04 -11.40 1.49
CA THR A 203 -8.05 -10.75 2.81
C THR A 203 -7.01 -11.38 3.73
N TYR A 204 -6.57 -10.66 4.75
CA TYR A 204 -5.68 -11.17 5.80
C TYR A 204 -6.24 -12.46 6.42
N GLU A 205 -7.56 -12.51 6.68
CA GLU A 205 -8.23 -13.68 7.25
C GLU A 205 -8.16 -14.89 6.31
N GLN A 206 -8.26 -14.70 4.99
CA GLN A 206 -8.05 -15.80 4.03
C GLN A 206 -6.61 -16.34 4.09
N LEU A 207 -5.63 -15.45 4.23
CA LEU A 207 -4.20 -15.82 4.28
C LEU A 207 -3.83 -16.55 5.58
N MET A 208 -4.54 -16.24 6.67
CA MET A 208 -4.35 -16.87 7.98
C MET A 208 -5.24 -18.10 8.21
N ALA A 209 -6.15 -18.42 7.28
CA ALA A 209 -7.08 -19.52 7.43
C ALA A 209 -6.36 -20.87 7.52
N GLU A 210 -6.91 -21.78 8.32
CA GLU A 210 -6.44 -23.16 8.37
C GLU A 210 -6.55 -23.82 6.98
N GLY A 211 -5.50 -24.54 6.58
CA GLY A 211 -5.41 -25.17 5.26
C GLY A 211 -4.87 -24.25 4.15
N GLU A 212 -4.60 -22.98 4.43
CA GLU A 212 -3.88 -22.13 3.48
C GLU A 212 -2.41 -22.57 3.32
N THR A 213 -1.79 -22.24 2.18
CA THR A 213 -0.47 -22.75 1.86
C THR A 213 0.63 -22.08 2.70
N PRO A 214 1.61 -22.84 3.22
CA PRO A 214 2.61 -22.33 4.16
C PRO A 214 3.53 -21.27 3.55
N ASP A 215 3.75 -21.30 2.24
CA ASP A 215 4.54 -20.32 1.49
C ASP A 215 3.88 -18.94 1.47
N LYS A 216 2.55 -18.85 1.46
CA LYS A 216 1.85 -17.56 1.61
C LYS A 216 2.02 -16.99 3.00
N GLN A 217 1.89 -17.83 4.02
CA GLN A 217 2.07 -17.41 5.42
C GLN A 217 3.51 -17.00 5.68
N GLU A 218 4.48 -17.71 5.12
CA GLU A 218 5.89 -17.35 5.17
C GLU A 218 6.14 -16.00 4.49
N LEU A 219 5.59 -15.76 3.30
CA LEU A 219 5.76 -14.48 2.60
C LEU A 219 5.13 -13.35 3.40
N LEU A 220 3.90 -13.55 3.90
CA LEU A 220 3.20 -12.59 4.76
C LEU A 220 4.01 -12.24 6.01
N SER A 221 4.72 -13.21 6.60
CA SER A 221 5.56 -12.97 7.78
C SER A 221 6.76 -12.02 7.52
N LEU A 222 7.13 -11.85 6.25
CA LEU A 222 8.19 -10.95 5.81
C LEU A 222 7.64 -9.58 5.34
N VAL A 223 6.32 -9.41 5.24
CA VAL A 223 5.68 -8.16 4.80
C VAL A 223 5.46 -7.23 6.01
N ASP A 224 5.70 -5.93 5.84
CA ASP A 224 5.38 -4.93 6.87
C ASP A 224 3.97 -4.36 6.68
N VAL A 225 3.62 -4.06 5.42
CA VAL A 225 2.33 -3.43 5.07
C VAL A 225 1.61 -4.26 4.02
N LEU A 226 0.41 -4.72 4.35
CA LEU A 226 -0.45 -5.48 3.44
C LEU A 226 -1.62 -4.59 2.99
N VAL A 227 -1.76 -4.39 1.68
CA VAL A 227 -2.99 -3.85 1.09
C VAL A 227 -3.85 -5.02 0.64
N ASP A 228 -4.87 -5.34 1.42
CA ASP A 228 -5.64 -6.57 1.27
C ASP A 228 -7.00 -6.34 0.62
N GLY A 229 -7.59 -7.42 0.12
CA GLY A 229 -8.91 -7.46 -0.49
C GLY A 229 -8.92 -7.13 -1.99
N PRO A 230 -9.90 -7.68 -2.74
CA PRO A 230 -9.95 -7.50 -4.18
C PRO A 230 -10.40 -6.09 -4.55
N PHE A 231 -10.01 -5.65 -5.74
CA PHE A 231 -10.57 -4.44 -6.34
C PHE A 231 -12.07 -4.61 -6.66
N ILE A 232 -12.90 -3.69 -6.18
CA ILE A 232 -14.34 -3.65 -6.43
C ILE A 232 -14.72 -2.32 -7.09
N LYS A 233 -15.15 -2.37 -8.35
CA LYS A 233 -15.46 -1.16 -9.14
C LYS A 233 -16.57 -0.30 -8.52
N LYS A 234 -17.58 -0.90 -7.88
CA LYS A 234 -18.67 -0.16 -7.21
C LYS A 234 -18.19 0.64 -6.00
N LEU A 235 -17.07 0.25 -5.42
CA LEU A 235 -16.46 0.88 -4.25
C LEU A 235 -15.20 1.68 -4.62
N PHE A 236 -14.96 1.90 -5.92
CA PHE A 236 -13.83 2.68 -6.40
C PHE A 236 -13.99 4.15 -6.03
N VAL A 237 -12.96 4.71 -5.41
CA VAL A 237 -12.83 6.13 -5.09
C VAL A 237 -11.42 6.55 -5.50
N ARG A 238 -11.31 7.62 -6.28
CA ARG A 238 -10.05 8.03 -6.91
C ARG A 238 -9.06 8.60 -5.90
N GLU A 239 -9.57 9.23 -4.86
CA GLU A 239 -8.82 9.97 -3.84
C GLU A 239 -8.31 9.06 -2.71
N LEU A 240 -8.44 7.74 -2.83
CA LEU A 240 -7.93 6.81 -1.83
C LEU A 240 -6.40 6.67 -1.95
N THR A 241 -5.72 6.89 -0.83
CA THR A 241 -4.28 6.65 -0.71
C THR A 241 -3.97 5.15 -0.86
N PHE A 242 -3.10 4.80 -1.82
CA PHE A 242 -2.52 3.45 -2.05
C PHE A 242 -3.49 2.28 -2.29
N ARG A 243 -4.80 2.52 -2.45
CA ARG A 243 -5.80 1.48 -2.73
C ARG A 243 -6.82 1.95 -3.76
N GLY A 244 -7.43 1.01 -4.46
CA GLY A 244 -8.37 1.30 -5.55
C GLY A 244 -9.83 1.31 -5.10
N SER A 245 -10.19 0.58 -4.05
CA SER A 245 -11.57 0.52 -3.57
C SER A 245 -11.66 0.52 -2.04
N LYS A 246 -12.75 1.09 -1.53
CA LYS A 246 -12.99 1.32 -0.09
C LYS A 246 -12.87 0.06 0.78
N ASN A 247 -13.22 -1.10 0.22
CA ASN A 247 -13.14 -2.39 0.91
C ASN A 247 -11.71 -2.87 1.19
N GLN A 248 -10.71 -2.29 0.53
CA GLN A 248 -9.32 -2.72 0.70
C GLN A 248 -8.74 -2.09 1.96
N ARG A 249 -8.10 -2.85 2.84
CA ARG A 249 -7.48 -2.32 4.06
C ARG A 249 -5.98 -2.20 3.86
N ILE A 250 -5.37 -1.20 4.47
CA ILE A 250 -3.90 -1.09 4.58
C ILE A 250 -3.54 -1.50 6.00
N ILE A 251 -2.96 -2.68 6.14
CA ILE A 251 -2.75 -3.38 7.40
C ILE A 251 -1.28 -3.30 7.78
N ASP A 252 -1.01 -2.97 9.05
CA ASP A 252 0.29 -3.14 9.69
C ASP A 252 0.41 -4.61 10.12
N VAL A 253 1.19 -5.39 9.38
CA VAL A 253 1.29 -6.84 9.59
C VAL A 253 1.98 -7.17 10.92
N PRO A 254 3.14 -6.57 11.28
CA PRO A 254 3.77 -6.78 12.58
C PRO A 254 2.82 -6.46 13.75
N ALA A 255 2.18 -5.28 13.75
CA ALA A 255 1.29 -4.88 14.84
C ALA A 255 0.04 -5.76 14.91
N THR A 256 -0.48 -6.20 13.75
CA THR A 256 -1.60 -7.14 13.69
C THR A 256 -1.25 -8.50 14.32
N ARG A 257 -0.05 -9.02 14.03
CA ARG A 257 0.42 -10.29 14.58
C ARG A 257 0.65 -10.20 16.09
N GLU A 258 1.24 -9.12 16.56
CA GLU A 258 1.46 -8.89 18.00
C GLU A 258 0.13 -8.76 18.76
N ALA A 259 -0.83 -8.02 18.21
CA ALA A 259 -2.12 -7.78 18.85
C ALA A 259 -3.12 -8.94 18.71
N GLY A 260 -2.86 -9.92 17.85
CA GLY A 260 -3.81 -10.99 17.51
C GLY A 260 -5.10 -10.50 16.83
N SER A 261 -5.14 -9.25 16.39
CA SER A 261 -6.29 -8.57 15.80
C SER A 261 -5.82 -7.51 14.81
N ILE A 262 -6.62 -7.22 13.78
CA ILE A 262 -6.25 -6.30 12.70
C ILE A 262 -5.85 -4.93 13.25
N ARG A 263 -4.64 -4.49 12.91
CA ARG A 263 -4.14 -3.12 13.11
C ARG A 263 -3.93 -2.48 11.76
N LEU A 264 -4.59 -1.35 11.54
CA LEU A 264 -4.43 -0.58 10.32
C LEU A 264 -3.10 0.17 10.35
N TRP A 265 -2.41 0.22 9.22
CA TRP A 265 -1.23 1.06 9.03
C TRP A 265 -1.57 2.50 9.40
N ARG A 266 -0.72 3.14 10.22
CA ARG A 266 -0.95 4.50 10.77
C ARG A 266 -2.30 4.70 11.46
N GLY A 267 -2.93 3.62 11.94
CA GLY A 267 -4.25 3.69 12.56
C GLY A 267 -5.40 4.02 11.60
N GLY A 268 -5.20 3.87 10.29
CA GLY A 268 -6.20 4.20 9.27
C GLY A 268 -6.11 5.63 8.74
N ASP A 269 -5.25 6.46 9.32
CA ASP A 269 -5.00 7.81 8.86
C ASP A 269 -3.92 7.81 7.76
N TYR A 270 -4.39 7.86 6.52
CA TYR A 270 -3.56 7.81 5.31
C TYR A 270 -3.42 9.18 4.63
N ALA A 271 -3.72 10.26 5.37
CA ALA A 271 -3.67 11.64 4.89
C ALA A 271 -2.24 12.10 4.53
#